data_AF-A0A914Q288-F1
#
_entry.id   AF-A0A914Q288-F1
#
_cell.length_a   1.000
_cell.length_b   1.000
_cell.length_c   1.000
_cell.angle_alpha   90.00
_cell.angle_beta   90.00
_cell.angle_gamma   90.00
#
_symmetry.space_group_name_H-M   'P 1'
#
loop_
_entity.id
_entity.type
_entity.pdbx_description
1 polymer ?
#
loop_
_entity_poly.entity_id
_entity_poly.type
_entity_poly.pdbx_seq_one_letter_code
_entity_poly.pdbx_strand_id
1 'polypeptide(L)'
;MDGTALYEAVASIFIAQINGISLSFGQVITVSITATLASIGAASIPSAGLVTMLIVLSAVGLPADDISIIIAVDWLLDRLRTCVNICGDAVGCAFVQAMIERNKPPRVHPSSNNSLPLPQDEESPTTYFTAESEFHANPRRTVQFEPMQQSSFR
;
A
#
# COMPACT_ATOMS: atom_id res chain seq x y z
N MET A 1 -0.75 5.92 -3.33
CA MET A 1 -1.02 5.03 -4.48
C MET A 1 -0.10 5.46 -5.61
N ASP A 2 1.03 4.77 -5.78
CA ASP A 2 2.08 5.17 -6.71
C ASP A 2 1.59 5.33 -8.15
N GLY A 3 0.71 4.43 -8.60
CA GLY A 3 0.09 4.48 -9.92
C GLY A 3 -0.84 5.68 -10.14
N THR A 4 -1.41 6.26 -9.08
CA THR A 4 -2.29 7.45 -9.20
C THR A 4 -1.46 8.71 -9.41
N ALA A 5 -0.42 8.89 -8.59
CA ALA A 5 0.48 10.03 -8.73
C ALA A 5 1.20 10.01 -10.09
N LEU A 6 1.63 8.82 -10.55
CA LEU A 6 2.23 8.65 -11.87
C LEU A 6 1.26 8.96 -13.00
N TYR A 7 0.02 8.45 -12.92
CA TYR A 7 -1.03 8.75 -13.90
C TYR A 7 -1.27 10.26 -14.01
N GLU A 8 -1.49 10.96 -12.89
CA GLU A 8 -1.77 12.41 -12.88
C GLU A 8 -0.60 13.25 -13.41
N ALA A 9 0.63 12.87 -13.07
CA ALA A 9 1.82 13.55 -13.56
C ALA A 9 2.01 13.39 -15.08
N VAL A 10 1.87 12.17 -15.60
CA VAL A 10 2.02 11.91 -17.04
C VAL A 10 0.88 12.55 -17.83
N ALA A 11 -0.35 12.44 -17.32
CA ALA A 11 -1.52 12.98 -17.96
C ALA A 11 -1.50 14.52 -18.04
N SER A 12 -0.99 15.21 -17.02
CA SER A 12 -0.89 16.68 -17.01
C SER A 12 0.20 17.18 -17.96
N ILE A 13 1.33 16.46 -18.05
CA ILE A 13 2.37 16.73 -19.04
C ILE A 13 1.83 16.51 -20.46
N PHE A 14 1.09 15.42 -20.67
CA PHE A 14 0.44 15.13 -21.96
C PHE A 14 -0.51 16.24 -22.37
N ILE A 15 -1.38 16.72 -21.47
CA ILE A 15 -2.31 17.83 -21.76
C ILE A 15 -1.56 19.12 -22.10
N ALA A 16 -0.47 19.43 -21.41
CA ALA A 16 0.35 20.59 -21.76
C ALA A 16 0.94 20.47 -23.17
N GLN A 17 1.43 19.28 -23.54
CA GLN A 17 2.02 19.02 -24.85
C GLN A 17 1.03 19.15 -26.01
N ILE A 18 -0.19 18.61 -25.88
CA ILE A 18 -1.21 18.71 -26.94
C ILE A 18 -1.68 20.16 -27.15
N ASN A 19 -1.65 20.97 -26.10
CA ASN A 19 -2.01 22.39 -26.15
C ASN A 19 -0.84 23.30 -26.59
N GLY A 20 0.35 22.73 -26.81
CA GLY A 20 1.55 23.52 -27.13
C GLY A 20 2.02 24.41 -25.97
N ILE A 21 1.62 24.13 -24.74
CA ILE A 21 2.02 24.85 -23.54
C ILE A 21 3.32 24.24 -23.02
N SER A 22 4.39 25.05 -22.91
CA SER A 22 5.64 24.61 -22.30
C SER A 22 5.55 24.69 -20.78
N LEU A 23 5.73 23.55 -20.11
CA LEU A 23 5.86 23.49 -18.66
C LEU A 23 7.26 23.92 -18.24
N SER A 24 7.35 24.93 -17.38
CA SER A 24 8.59 25.29 -16.71
C SER A 24 9.00 24.22 -15.70
N PHE A 25 10.29 24.16 -15.36
CA PHE A 25 10.80 23.23 -14.34
C PHE A 25 10.06 23.35 -13.00
N GLY A 26 9.71 24.59 -12.60
CA GLY A 26 8.91 24.84 -11.39
C GLY A 26 7.52 24.21 -11.47
N GLN A 27 6.84 24.30 -12.61
CA GLN A 27 5.53 23.68 -12.80
C GLN A 27 5.59 22.15 -12.77
N VAL A 28 6.65 21.53 -13.31
CA VAL A 28 6.83 20.07 -13.22
C VAL A 28 6.99 19.62 -11.77
N ILE A 29 7.71 20.37 -10.96
CA ILE A 29 7.80 20.11 -9.51
C ILE A 29 6.43 20.28 -8.85
N THR A 30 5.70 21.36 -9.16
CA THR A 30 4.35 21.59 -8.63
C THR A 30 3.41 20.44 -9.00
N VAL A 31 3.43 19.94 -10.24
CA VAL A 31 2.66 18.76 -10.66
C VAL A 31 3.02 17.56 -9.78
N SER A 32 4.32 17.26 -9.61
CA SER A 32 4.78 16.10 -8.84
C SER A 32 4.31 16.15 -7.38
N ILE A 33 4.45 17.30 -6.72
CA ILE A 33 4.01 17.49 -5.34
C ILE A 33 2.49 17.40 -5.25
N THR A 34 1.77 18.10 -6.14
CA THR A 34 0.30 18.12 -6.13
C THR A 34 -0.28 16.75 -6.41
N ALA A 35 0.25 16.01 -7.39
CA ALA A 35 -0.17 14.64 -7.72
C ALA A 35 0.10 13.67 -6.57
N THR A 36 1.20 13.85 -5.85
CA THR A 36 1.49 13.04 -4.64
C THR A 36 0.46 13.31 -3.55
N LEU A 37 0.17 14.57 -3.27
CA LEU A 37 -0.85 14.97 -2.28
C LEU A 37 -2.26 14.52 -2.68
N ALA A 38 -2.61 14.69 -3.95
CA ALA A 38 -3.89 14.28 -4.52
C ALA A 38 -4.06 12.76 -4.47
N SER A 39 -3.00 11.98 -4.73
CA SER A 39 -3.02 10.53 -4.62
C SER A 39 -3.32 10.03 -3.21
N ILE A 40 -2.89 10.75 -2.17
CA ILE A 40 -3.23 10.40 -0.78
C ILE A 40 -4.73 10.63 -0.54
N GLY A 41 -5.28 11.74 -1.04
CA GLY A 41 -6.71 12.05 -0.95
C GLY A 41 -7.60 11.11 -1.78
N ALA A 42 -7.10 10.61 -2.90
CA ALA A 42 -7.84 9.74 -3.83
C ALA A 42 -8.24 8.39 -3.22
N ALA A 43 -7.47 7.88 -2.27
CA ALA A 43 -7.69 6.56 -1.67
C ALA A 43 -9.04 6.43 -0.94
N SER A 44 -9.70 7.55 -0.62
CA SER A 44 -10.94 7.58 0.17
C SER A 44 -12.22 7.52 -0.68
N ILE A 45 -12.13 7.70 -2.00
CA ILE A 45 -13.32 7.92 -2.85
C ILE A 45 -13.27 6.98 -4.08
N PRO A 46 -14.28 6.10 -4.27
CA PRO A 46 -14.42 5.33 -5.50
C PRO A 46 -14.59 6.28 -6.70
N SER A 47 -13.86 6.04 -7.80
CA SER A 47 -13.86 6.90 -9.00
C SER A 47 -13.25 8.31 -8.80
N ALA A 48 -12.41 8.52 -7.78
CA ALA A 48 -11.74 9.80 -7.51
C ALA A 48 -10.84 10.32 -8.63
N GLY A 49 -10.39 9.44 -9.55
CA GLY A 49 -9.34 9.73 -10.52
C GLY A 49 -9.59 10.95 -11.41
N LEU A 50 -10.86 11.27 -11.72
CA LEU A 50 -11.20 12.46 -12.50
C LEU A 50 -11.09 13.76 -11.68
N VAL A 51 -11.53 13.71 -10.42
CA VAL A 51 -11.52 14.88 -9.54
C VAL A 51 -10.10 15.25 -9.16
N THR A 52 -9.27 14.26 -8.84
CA THR A 52 -7.88 14.47 -8.47
C THR A 52 -7.06 14.97 -9.67
N MET A 53 -7.37 14.48 -10.86
CA MET A 53 -6.82 15.02 -12.11
C MET A 53 -7.14 16.51 -12.27
N LEU A 54 -8.39 16.93 -12.11
CA LEU A 54 -8.79 18.34 -12.19
C LEU A 54 -8.03 19.23 -11.21
N ILE A 55 -7.77 18.75 -9.99
CA ILE A 55 -6.99 19.46 -8.98
C ILE A 55 -5.54 19.67 -9.48
N VAL A 56 -4.92 18.64 -10.04
CA VAL A 56 -3.54 18.72 -10.56
C VAL A 56 -3.44 19.68 -11.75
N LEU A 57 -4.38 19.64 -12.71
CA LEU A 57 -4.39 20.62 -13.81
C LEU A 57 -4.57 22.04 -13.30
N SER A 58 -5.50 22.24 -12.38
CA SER A 58 -5.80 23.56 -11.81
C SER A 58 -4.59 24.14 -11.08
N ALA A 59 -3.78 23.30 -10.42
CA ALA A 59 -2.57 23.71 -9.71
C ALA A 59 -1.48 24.29 -10.63
N VAL A 60 -1.46 23.92 -11.91
CA VAL A 60 -0.53 24.46 -12.92
C VAL A 60 -1.20 25.39 -13.94
N GLY A 61 -2.50 25.65 -13.81
CA GLY A 61 -3.27 26.53 -14.69
C GLY A 61 -3.51 25.96 -16.09
N LEU A 62 -3.56 24.64 -16.23
CA LEU A 62 -3.86 23.99 -17.52
C LEU A 62 -5.38 23.91 -17.76
N PRO A 63 -5.84 24.06 -19.01
CA PRO A 63 -7.25 23.95 -19.36
C PRO A 63 -7.75 22.52 -19.12
N ALA A 64 -8.88 22.39 -18.43
CA ALA A 64 -9.50 21.12 -18.08
C ALA A 64 -10.32 20.49 -19.22
N ASP A 65 -10.57 21.23 -20.30
CA ASP A 65 -11.45 20.80 -21.39
C ASP A 65 -10.91 19.55 -22.13
N ASP A 66 -9.58 19.36 -22.13
CA ASP A 66 -8.91 18.25 -22.79
C ASP A 66 -8.85 16.95 -21.97
N ILE A 67 -9.38 16.95 -20.74
CA ILE A 67 -9.53 15.72 -19.93
C ILE A 67 -10.38 14.67 -20.66
N SER A 68 -11.28 15.10 -21.55
CA SER A 68 -12.14 14.22 -22.34
C SER A 68 -11.37 13.15 -23.13
N ILE A 69 -10.18 13.47 -23.62
CA ILE A 69 -9.30 12.53 -24.34
C ILE A 69 -8.79 11.45 -23.39
N ILE A 70 -8.48 11.82 -22.15
CA ILE A 70 -7.99 10.89 -21.13
C ILE A 70 -9.11 9.98 -20.63
N ILE A 71 -10.32 10.52 -20.45
CA ILE A 71 -11.51 9.72 -20.08
C ILE A 71 -11.75 8.58 -21.07
N ALA A 72 -11.52 8.81 -22.37
CA ALA A 72 -11.71 7.79 -23.40
C ALA A 72 -10.82 6.54 -23.20
N VAL A 73 -9.64 6.72 -22.59
CA VAL A 73 -8.68 5.63 -22.31
C VAL A 73 -8.63 5.26 -20.82
N ASP A 74 -9.35 5.97 -19.95
CA ASP A 74 -9.30 5.83 -18.50
C ASP A 74 -9.70 4.42 -18.04
N TRP A 75 -10.62 3.75 -18.75
CA TRP A 75 -10.99 2.36 -18.45
C TRP A 75 -9.81 1.37 -18.52
N LEU A 76 -8.80 1.66 -19.36
CA LEU A 76 -7.58 0.87 -19.49
C LEU A 76 -6.55 1.34 -18.47
N LEU A 77 -6.36 2.66 -18.36
CA LEU A 77 -5.38 3.25 -17.46
C LEU A 77 -5.70 2.98 -15.99
N ASP A 78 -6.97 2.92 -15.60
CA ASP A 78 -7.41 2.57 -14.26
C ASP A 78 -7.01 1.15 -13.85
N ARG A 79 -7.11 0.19 -14.79
CA ARG A 79 -6.67 -1.19 -14.55
C ARG A 79 -5.16 -1.29 -14.39
N LEU A 80 -4.41 -0.56 -15.21
CA LEU A 80 -2.94 -0.50 -15.10
C LEU A 80 -2.52 0.17 -13.78
N ARG A 81 -3.18 1.26 -13.40
CA ARG A 81 -2.97 1.96 -12.13
C ARG A 81 -3.14 1.03 -10.95
N THR A 82 -4.21 0.24 -10.95
CA THR A 82 -4.48 -0.74 -9.89
C THR A 82 -3.41 -1.82 -9.84
N CYS A 83 -2.97 -2.34 -11.00
CA CYS A 83 -1.88 -3.32 -11.05
C CYS A 83 -0.57 -2.76 -10.47
N VAL A 84 -0.19 -1.54 -10.83
CA VAL A 84 1.04 -0.89 -10.33
C VAL A 84 0.98 -0.70 -8.82
N ASN A 85 -0.15 -0.25 -8.27
CA ASN A 85 -0.30 -0.09 -6.83
C ASN A 85 -0.12 -1.42 -6.09
N ILE A 86 -0.77 -2.48 -6.56
CA ILE A 86 -0.67 -3.81 -5.93
C ILE A 86 0.77 -4.34 -6.01
N CYS A 87 1.43 -4.18 -7.16
CA CYS A 87 2.84 -4.58 -7.31
C CYS A 87 3.76 -3.78 -6.37
N GLY A 88 3.54 -2.47 -6.23
CA GLY A 88 4.28 -1.61 -5.31
C GLY A 88 4.14 -2.05 -3.86
N ASP A 89 2.90 -2.31 -3.42
CA ASP A 89 2.60 -2.79 -2.07
C ASP A 89 3.25 -4.16 -1.81
N ALA A 90 3.21 -5.09 -2.78
CA ALA A 90 3.85 -6.40 -2.67
C ALA A 90 5.37 -6.30 -2.51
N VAL A 91 6.02 -5.43 -3.29
CA VAL A 91 7.46 -5.15 -3.16
C VAL A 91 7.77 -4.50 -1.81
N GLY A 92 6.92 -3.56 -1.36
CA GLY A 92 7.03 -2.93 -0.04
C GLY A 92 6.99 -3.96 1.09
N CYS A 93 6.02 -4.89 1.06
CA CYS A 93 5.94 -5.99 2.03
C CYS A 93 7.21 -6.86 2.02
N ALA A 94 7.71 -7.25 0.85
CA ALA A 94 8.92 -8.06 0.73
C ALA A 94 10.16 -7.32 1.29
N PHE A 95 10.25 -6.01 1.05
CA PHE A 95 11.33 -5.19 1.57
C PHE A 95 11.29 -5.07 3.10
N VAL A 96 10.11 -4.82 3.68
CA VAL A 96 9.92 -4.77 5.13
C VAL A 96 10.28 -6.11 5.78
N GLN A 97 9.85 -7.24 5.20
CA GLN A 97 10.23 -8.57 5.68
C GLN A 97 11.75 -8.75 5.69
N ALA A 98 12.43 -8.37 4.60
CA ALA A 98 13.89 -8.47 4.51
C ALA A 98 14.60 -7.58 5.55
N MET A 99 14.07 -6.40 5.85
CA MET A 99 14.59 -5.53 6.91
C MET A 99 14.44 -6.16 8.30
N ILE A 100 13.28 -6.75 8.59
CA ILE A 100 13.02 -7.41 9.88
C ILE A 100 13.93 -8.62 10.06
N GLU A 101 14.08 -9.46 9.02
CA GLU A 101 14.93 -10.66 9.08
C GLU A 101 16.41 -10.31 9.32
N ARG A 102 16.88 -9.18 8.78
CA ARG A 102 18.25 -8.66 9.03
C ARG A 102 18.46 -8.18 10.46
N ASN A 103 17.40 -7.74 11.13
CA ASN A 103 17.46 -7.21 12.49
C ASN A 103 17.08 -8.27 13.56
N LYS A 104 16.92 -9.53 13.17
CA LYS A 104 16.63 -10.63 14.09
C LYS A 104 17.88 -10.94 14.92
N PRO A 105 17.79 -11.01 16.26
CA PRO A 105 18.91 -11.50 17.06
C PRO A 105 19.27 -12.93 16.63
N PRO A 106 20.54 -13.34 16.78
CA PRO A 106 20.96 -14.68 16.43
C PRO A 106 20.05 -15.70 17.11
N ARG A 107 19.54 -16.66 16.34
CA ARG A 107 18.71 -17.74 16.87
C ARG A 107 19.53 -18.48 17.94
N VAL A 108 19.14 -18.33 19.20
CA VAL A 108 19.69 -19.12 20.28
C VAL A 108 19.23 -20.55 20.03
N HIS A 109 20.11 -21.39 19.48
CA HIS A 109 19.86 -22.82 19.46
C HIS A 109 19.83 -23.29 20.92
N PRO A 110 18.75 -23.97 21.37
CA PRO A 110 18.76 -24.59 22.68
C PRO A 110 19.85 -25.66 22.65
N SER A 111 20.98 -25.41 23.32
CA SER A 111 21.98 -26.45 23.55
C SER A 111 21.31 -27.60 24.29
N SER A 112 21.40 -28.80 23.72
CA SER A 112 20.70 -30.03 24.13
C SER A 112 21.10 -30.59 25.51
N ASN A 113 21.63 -29.76 26.40
CA ASN A 113 22.25 -30.20 27.64
C ASN A 113 21.87 -29.41 28.89
N ASN A 114 20.91 -28.49 28.84
CA ASN A 114 20.24 -28.00 30.05
C ASN A 114 18.75 -27.82 29.79
N SER A 115 17.95 -28.63 30.47
CA SER A 115 16.49 -28.47 30.59
C SER A 115 16.18 -27.20 31.40
N LEU A 116 16.38 -26.04 30.79
CA LEU A 116 15.73 -24.81 31.21
C LEU A 116 14.34 -24.79 30.59
N PRO A 117 13.26 -24.56 31.37
CA PRO A 117 11.94 -24.38 30.81
C PRO A 117 11.99 -23.20 29.83
N LEU A 118 11.57 -23.42 28.59
CA LEU A 118 11.39 -22.33 27.63
C LEU A 118 10.37 -21.34 28.22
N PRO A 119 10.63 -20.02 28.19
CA PRO A 119 9.59 -19.04 28.46
C PRO A 119 8.41 -19.30 27.51
N GLN A 120 7.22 -19.52 28.05
CA GLN A 120 6.05 -19.94 27.26
C GLN A 120 5.40 -18.80 26.45
N ASP A 121 6.00 -17.61 26.40
CA ASP A 121 5.30 -16.40 25.92
C ASP A 121 6.07 -15.65 24.82
N GLU A 122 6.66 -16.37 23.85
CA GLU A 122 7.10 -15.75 22.61
C GLU A 122 6.20 -16.21 21.45
N GLU A 123 4.98 -15.67 21.43
CA GLU A 123 4.13 -15.72 20.23
C GLU A 123 4.87 -15.03 19.09
N SER A 124 5.45 -15.84 18.19
CA SER A 124 6.03 -15.35 16.96
C SER A 124 4.96 -14.63 16.14
N PRO A 125 5.25 -13.45 15.54
CA PRO A 125 4.29 -12.71 14.71
C PRO A 125 3.78 -13.53 13.49
N THR A 126 4.46 -14.63 13.18
CA THR A 126 4.10 -15.57 12.11
C THR A 126 2.87 -16.43 12.45
N THR A 127 2.55 -16.67 13.73
CA THR A 127 1.45 -17.56 14.12
C THR A 127 0.08 -17.00 13.71
N TYR A 128 -0.09 -15.68 13.71
CA TYR A 128 -1.34 -15.01 13.31
C TYR A 128 -1.66 -15.21 11.82
N PHE A 129 -0.65 -15.23 10.94
CA PHE A 129 -0.84 -15.42 9.50
C PHE A 129 -1.12 -16.88 9.12
N THR A 130 -0.52 -17.85 9.81
CA THR A 130 -0.84 -19.27 9.58
C THR A 130 -2.21 -19.66 10.13
N ALA A 131 -2.66 -19.06 11.24
CA ALA A 131 -3.95 -19.36 11.86
C ALA A 131 -5.15 -19.02 10.97
N GLU A 132 -5.14 -17.90 10.23
CA GLU A 132 -6.21 -17.58 9.27
C GLU A 132 -6.21 -18.52 8.06
N SER A 133 -5.03 -18.96 7.60
CA SER A 133 -4.93 -19.88 6.46
C SER A 133 -5.48 -21.28 6.76
N GLU A 134 -5.36 -21.75 8.01
CA GLU A 134 -5.90 -23.03 8.44
C GLU A 134 -7.42 -22.99 8.71
N PHE A 135 -7.97 -21.85 9.15
CA PHE A 135 -9.41 -21.69 9.37
C PHE A 135 -10.23 -21.89 8.08
N HIS A 136 -9.70 -21.41 6.94
CA HIS A 136 -10.35 -21.56 5.64
C HIS A 136 -10.21 -22.97 5.03
N ALA A 137 -9.20 -23.75 5.45
CA ALA A 137 -8.97 -25.11 4.95
C ALA A 137 -9.77 -26.19 5.69
N ASN A 138 -10.22 -25.94 6.92
CA ASN A 138 -10.98 -26.94 7.70
C ASN A 138 -11.91 -26.30 8.75
N PRO A 139 -13.21 -26.10 8.45
CA PRO A 139 -14.15 -25.41 9.33
C PRO A 139 -14.58 -26.20 10.58
N ARG A 140 -13.97 -27.36 10.88
CA ARG A 140 -14.36 -28.24 11.99
C ARG A 140 -13.46 -28.18 13.24
N ARG A 141 -12.39 -27.39 13.25
CA ARG A 141 -11.60 -27.16 14.49
C ARG A 141 -12.18 -25.97 15.26
N THR A 142 -13.15 -26.25 16.12
CA THR A 142 -13.56 -25.30 17.16
C THR A 142 -12.41 -25.16 18.15
N VAL A 143 -11.84 -23.96 18.27
CA VAL A 143 -10.90 -23.63 19.34
C VAL A 143 -11.69 -23.73 20.66
N GLN A 144 -11.41 -24.75 21.47
CA GLN A 144 -11.89 -24.78 22.84
C GLN A 144 -11.12 -23.73 23.63
N PHE A 145 -11.79 -22.63 23.96
CA PHE A 145 -11.30 -21.67 24.93
C PHE A 145 -11.42 -22.28 26.32
N GLU A 146 -10.31 -22.71 26.89
CA GLU A 146 -10.23 -23.12 28.29
C GLU A 146 -10.28 -21.86 29.18
N PRO A 147 -11.14 -21.81 30.22
CA PRO A 147 -11.34 -20.57 30.97
C PRO A 147 -10.14 -20.25 31.85
N MET A 148 -9.73 -18.98 31.79
CA MET A 148 -8.70 -18.32 32.57
C MET A 148 -8.84 -18.65 34.07
N GLN A 149 -7.94 -19.47 34.61
CA GLN A 149 -7.86 -19.73 36.05
C GLN A 149 -7.45 -18.44 36.78
N GLN A 150 -8.39 -17.84 37.50
CA GLN A 150 -8.15 -16.74 38.43
C GLN A 150 -7.26 -17.23 39.58
N SER A 151 -6.01 -16.76 39.61
CA SER A 151 -5.08 -17.00 40.72
C SER A 151 -5.57 -16.27 41.98
N SER A 152 -6.01 -17.05 42.97
CA SER A 152 -6.43 -16.61 44.30
C SER A 152 -5.29 -15.90 45.05
N PHE A 153 -5.49 -14.61 45.33
CA PHE A 153 -4.73 -13.87 46.35
C PHE A 153 -5.15 -14.37 47.75
N ARG A 154 -4.25 -15.09 48.43
CA ARG A 154 -4.16 -15.16 49.90
C ARG A 154 -2.72 -15.39 50.32
#